data_AF-A0A170PJK7-F1
#
_entry.id   AF-A0A170PJK7-F1
#
_cell.length_a   1.000
_cell.length_b   1.000
_cell.length_c   1.000
_cell.angle_alpha   90.00
_cell.angle_beta   90.00
_cell.angle_gamma   90.00
#
_symmetry.space_group_name_H-M   'P 1'
#
loop_
_entity.id
_entity.type
_entity.pdbx_description
1 polymer ?
#
loop_
_entity_poly.entity_id
_entity_poly.type
_entity_poly.pdbx_seq_one_letter_code
_entity_poly.pdbx_strand_id
1 'polypeptide(L)'
;MNAKLIFRVIVIVLVTLGLTALVAAQAQPAAPIKAAPVDELGESGSPAANKSEIEPNNDTSDADWLVLGDVIAGKIDSPGDVDYYALATPSGYLELMADIDAQMNGSPLDAKICLLKGDGVTVQTCSDDSNGVDPMVWGAIWWTEGPAYLRVKAYDANVGGNAYTYRLAVYRPLLVSPAKGGTVAGIQFQAADVLSHYDFADGTEKWMLFFDASDVDITKNVAVLHADPGYTTKIVLGLSATQSMWIGTDGVHPVTPYDSIAFQYGATESSSGSLGPNTVGYFEFFYNYKPEGLTAAGEKIDALADWFDFSTTGAAKFPANGLKTQDEDIVFAAYAAGYLELDGSLIPGLAAEDVVGADEGDGDLYYLTIKGSGRIDGRTFTEKDIFVVDSATNHVVAPYLYWHGPDHHFNYNIDAIDVVN
;
A
#
# COMPACT_ATOMS: atom_id res chain seq x y z
N MET A 1 -1.42 30.95 -8.23
CA MET A 1 -1.98 29.66 -7.77
C MET A 1 -2.26 28.81 -9.00
N ASN A 2 -1.64 27.64 -9.08
CA ASN A 2 -1.70 26.71 -10.22
C ASN A 2 -3.10 26.06 -10.30
N ALA A 3 -3.65 25.92 -11.51
CA ALA A 3 -4.94 25.25 -11.73
C ALA A 3 -4.94 23.79 -11.25
N LYS A 4 -3.79 23.10 -11.32
CA LYS A 4 -3.58 21.75 -10.75
C LYS A 4 -3.83 21.72 -9.23
N LEU A 5 -3.31 22.72 -8.50
CA LEU A 5 -3.44 22.81 -7.03
C LEU A 5 -4.89 23.10 -6.59
N ILE A 6 -5.61 23.93 -7.36
CA ILE A 6 -7.01 24.25 -7.07
C ILE A 6 -7.91 23.04 -7.35
N PHE A 7 -7.60 22.24 -8.37
CA PHE A 7 -8.40 21.06 -8.73
C PHE A 7 -8.16 19.88 -7.78
N ARG A 8 -6.91 19.60 -7.37
CA ARG A 8 -6.60 18.61 -6.31
C ARG A 8 -7.34 18.94 -5.00
N VAL A 9 -7.34 20.20 -4.58
CA VAL A 9 -8.12 20.64 -3.41
C VAL A 9 -9.63 20.46 -3.62
N ILE A 10 -10.16 20.64 -4.82
CA ILE A 10 -11.60 20.45 -5.11
C ILE A 10 -12.01 18.98 -5.14
N VAL A 11 -11.18 18.08 -5.69
CA VAL A 11 -11.41 16.62 -5.64
C VAL A 11 -11.34 16.14 -4.18
N ILE A 12 -10.35 16.57 -3.42
CA ILE A 12 -10.24 16.31 -1.97
C ILE A 12 -11.48 16.83 -1.23
N VAL A 13 -11.96 18.04 -1.53
CA VAL A 13 -13.16 18.61 -0.89
C VAL A 13 -14.46 17.91 -1.32
N LEU A 14 -14.57 17.39 -2.55
CA LEU A 14 -15.73 16.62 -2.99
C LEU A 14 -15.79 15.23 -2.34
N VAL A 15 -14.64 14.60 -2.08
CA VAL A 15 -14.56 13.39 -1.25
C VAL A 15 -15.00 13.68 0.21
N THR A 16 -14.72 14.88 0.75
CA THR A 16 -15.17 15.25 2.11
C THR A 16 -16.66 15.56 2.26
N LEU A 17 -17.39 15.85 1.18
CA LEU A 17 -18.84 16.19 1.25
C LEU A 17 -19.76 14.96 1.30
N GLY A 18 -19.19 13.76 1.27
CA GLY A 18 -19.91 12.48 1.36
C GLY A 18 -19.96 11.85 2.76
N LEU A 19 -19.86 12.60 3.87
CA LEU A 19 -19.98 12.01 5.22
C LEU A 19 -20.99 12.73 6.11
N THR A 20 -22.28 12.41 5.91
CA THR A 20 -23.19 12.24 7.04
C THR A 20 -24.08 11.03 6.81
N ALA A 21 -23.55 9.86 7.10
CA ALA A 21 -24.36 8.70 7.41
C ALA A 21 -23.84 8.12 8.73
N LEU A 22 -24.46 8.51 9.85
CA LEU A 22 -24.48 7.62 11.02
C LEU A 22 -25.26 6.38 10.59
N VAL A 23 -24.56 5.39 10.06
CA VAL A 23 -25.09 4.04 9.95
C VAL A 23 -24.66 3.35 11.23
N ALA A 24 -25.64 2.94 12.05
CA ALA A 24 -25.38 1.95 13.08
C ALA A 24 -24.80 0.72 12.37
N ALA A 25 -23.50 0.48 12.52
CA ALA A 25 -22.81 -0.68 11.99
C ALA A 25 -23.50 -1.93 12.54
N GLN A 26 -24.38 -2.54 11.75
CA GLN A 26 -24.68 -3.94 11.94
C GLN A 26 -23.44 -4.67 11.43
N ALA A 27 -22.73 -5.31 12.36
CA ALA A 27 -21.52 -6.06 12.04
C ALA A 27 -21.81 -7.01 10.87
N GLN A 28 -21.15 -6.75 9.74
CA GLN A 28 -20.93 -7.77 8.73
C GLN A 28 -20.33 -8.97 9.47
N PRO A 29 -20.82 -10.21 9.28
CA PRO A 29 -20.07 -11.35 9.76
C PRO A 29 -18.69 -11.28 9.11
N ALA A 30 -17.65 -11.09 9.92
CA ALA A 30 -16.28 -11.23 9.46
C ALA A 30 -16.18 -12.56 8.72
N ALA A 31 -15.55 -12.54 7.54
CA ALA A 31 -15.20 -13.79 6.88
C ALA A 31 -14.45 -14.65 7.91
N PRO A 32 -14.77 -15.94 8.04
CA PRO A 32 -14.07 -16.81 8.98
C PRO A 32 -12.58 -16.73 8.67
N ILE A 33 -11.78 -16.36 9.68
CA ILE A 33 -10.32 -16.33 9.61
C ILE A 33 -9.88 -17.70 9.09
N LYS A 34 -9.36 -17.73 7.88
CA LYS A 34 -8.73 -18.94 7.35
C LYS A 34 -7.32 -18.92 7.92
N ALA A 35 -7.13 -19.56 9.08
CA ALA A 35 -5.82 -19.64 9.69
C ALA A 35 -4.81 -20.14 8.63
N ALA A 36 -3.79 -19.32 8.35
CA ALA A 36 -2.66 -19.74 7.56
C ALA A 36 -2.12 -21.06 8.15
N PRO A 37 -1.70 -22.03 7.33
CA PRO A 37 -0.99 -23.20 7.84
C PRO A 37 0.17 -22.73 8.73
N VAL A 38 0.33 -23.36 9.90
CA VAL A 38 1.32 -23.01 10.95
C VAL A 38 2.80 -23.01 10.46
N ASP A 39 3.05 -23.39 9.20
CA ASP A 39 4.36 -23.52 8.58
C ASP A 39 4.61 -22.54 7.40
N GLU A 40 3.64 -21.69 7.01
CA GLU A 40 3.86 -20.69 5.95
C GLU A 40 4.38 -19.37 6.53
N LEU A 41 5.56 -18.95 6.08
CA LEU A 41 6.20 -17.72 6.53
C LEU A 41 5.50 -16.52 5.87
N GLY A 42 4.92 -15.63 6.67
CA GLY A 42 4.25 -14.42 6.18
C GLY A 42 5.18 -13.24 5.88
N GLU A 43 6.38 -13.23 6.47
CA GLU A 43 7.35 -12.16 6.34
C GLU A 43 8.79 -12.66 6.52
N SER A 44 9.78 -11.94 5.98
CA SER A 44 11.17 -12.14 6.38
C SER A 44 11.45 -11.43 7.71
N GLY A 45 12.37 -11.93 8.52
CA GLY A 45 12.75 -11.22 9.74
C GLY A 45 13.43 -9.87 9.47
N SER A 46 13.21 -8.92 10.36
CA SER A 46 13.85 -7.60 10.31
C SER A 46 15.38 -7.70 10.45
N PRO A 47 16.10 -6.70 9.94
CA PRO A 47 17.52 -6.56 10.14
C PRO A 47 17.95 -6.58 11.62
N ALA A 48 19.26 -6.61 11.85
CA ALA A 48 19.77 -6.33 13.19
C ALA A 48 19.42 -4.89 13.59
N ALA A 49 19.02 -4.69 14.85
CA ALA A 49 18.72 -3.36 15.34
C ALA A 49 19.94 -2.43 15.22
N ASN A 50 19.74 -1.27 14.59
CA ASN A 50 20.73 -0.21 14.49
C ASN A 50 20.59 0.82 15.64
N LYS A 51 19.50 0.72 16.42
CA LYS A 51 19.21 1.53 17.61
C LYS A 51 18.78 0.65 18.79
N SER A 52 18.79 1.24 19.97
CA SER A 52 18.18 0.68 21.17
C SER A 52 17.36 1.77 21.85
N GLU A 53 16.21 1.38 22.40
CA GLU A 53 15.35 2.28 23.18
C GLU A 53 16.13 2.93 24.36
N ILE A 54 15.65 4.07 24.81
CA ILE A 54 16.20 4.82 25.94
C ILE A 54 15.08 5.14 26.93
N GLU A 55 15.14 4.48 28.09
CA GLU A 55 14.17 4.69 29.15
C GLU A 55 14.51 5.89 30.06
N PRO A 56 13.52 6.66 30.56
CA PRO A 56 12.09 6.48 30.32
C PRO A 56 11.65 7.01 28.94
N ASN A 57 10.81 6.26 28.21
CA ASN A 57 10.12 6.72 26.99
C ASN A 57 8.59 6.51 27.08
N ASN A 58 8.08 6.55 28.31
CA ASN A 58 6.71 6.21 28.69
C ASN A 58 5.63 7.24 28.29
N ASP A 59 6.01 8.36 27.70
CA ASP A 59 5.14 9.45 27.26
C ASP A 59 5.75 10.15 26.03
N THR A 60 4.91 10.88 25.29
CA THR A 60 5.32 11.55 24.03
C THR A 60 6.41 12.61 24.21
N SER A 61 6.57 13.16 25.43
CA SER A 61 7.65 14.11 25.76
C SER A 61 9.03 13.48 25.81
N ASP A 62 9.09 12.18 26.08
CA ASP A 62 10.31 11.41 26.30
C ASP A 62 10.51 10.35 25.21
N ALA A 63 9.74 10.43 24.12
CA ALA A 63 9.77 9.48 23.03
C ALA A 63 11.14 9.41 22.32
N ASP A 64 11.54 8.19 21.98
CA ASP A 64 12.76 7.93 21.21
C ASP A 64 12.58 8.33 19.74
N TRP A 65 13.52 9.10 19.20
CA TRP A 65 13.43 9.60 17.82
C TRP A 65 13.92 8.56 16.80
N LEU A 66 13.05 8.26 15.84
CA LEU A 66 13.33 7.38 14.70
C LEU A 66 13.27 8.16 13.39
N VAL A 67 13.95 7.61 12.38
CA VAL A 67 13.79 7.96 10.97
C VAL A 67 13.46 6.71 10.17
N LEU A 68 12.82 6.87 9.02
CA LEU A 68 12.54 5.73 8.13
C LEU A 68 13.86 5.01 7.76
N GLY A 69 13.82 3.69 7.78
CA GLY A 69 14.96 2.79 7.66
C GLY A 69 15.61 2.39 9.00
N ASP A 70 15.17 2.94 10.13
CA ASP A 70 15.64 2.48 11.44
C ASP A 70 15.02 1.14 11.85
N VAL A 71 15.82 0.37 12.60
CA VAL A 71 15.37 -0.82 13.33
C VAL A 71 15.82 -0.67 14.78
N ILE A 72 14.87 -0.49 15.69
CA ILE A 72 15.15 -0.28 17.11
C ILE A 72 14.88 -1.55 17.91
N ALA A 73 15.82 -1.92 18.78
CA ALA A 73 15.60 -2.94 19.80
C ALA A 73 14.89 -2.30 21.00
N GLY A 74 13.73 -2.83 21.34
CA GLY A 74 12.95 -2.39 22.50
C GLY A 74 12.54 -3.55 23.41
N LYS A 75 11.94 -3.22 24.55
CA LYS A 75 11.50 -4.18 25.56
C LYS A 75 10.47 -3.54 26.48
N ILE A 76 9.34 -4.23 26.63
CA ILE A 76 8.36 -3.96 27.70
C ILE A 76 8.99 -4.41 29.04
N ASP A 77 9.61 -3.49 29.78
CA ASP A 77 10.44 -3.78 30.95
C ASP A 77 9.63 -4.25 32.16
N SER A 78 8.39 -3.80 32.27
CA SER A 78 7.49 -4.19 33.38
C SER A 78 6.01 -4.16 32.98
N PRO A 79 5.12 -4.81 33.76
CA PRO A 79 3.68 -4.70 33.54
C PRO A 79 3.19 -3.25 33.49
N GLY A 80 2.53 -2.90 32.38
CA GLY A 80 1.99 -1.57 32.13
C GLY A 80 2.97 -0.58 31.50
N ASP A 81 4.16 -1.02 31.13
CA ASP A 81 5.14 -0.25 30.37
C ASP A 81 4.64 0.03 28.94
N VAL A 82 4.96 1.22 28.44
CA VAL A 82 4.47 1.74 27.16
C VAL A 82 5.58 2.52 26.48
N ASP A 83 6.06 2.05 25.35
CA ASP A 83 7.16 2.71 24.65
C ASP A 83 6.62 3.66 23.59
N TYR A 84 7.03 4.94 23.64
CA TYR A 84 6.74 5.91 22.60
C TYR A 84 7.96 6.18 21.71
N TYR A 85 7.73 6.17 20.41
CA TYR A 85 8.70 6.57 19.39
C TYR A 85 8.15 7.74 18.58
N ALA A 86 9.01 8.69 18.21
CA ALA A 86 8.65 9.87 17.43
C ALA A 86 9.30 9.85 16.06
N LEU A 87 8.53 10.20 15.02
CA LEU A 87 9.00 10.39 13.65
C LEU A 87 8.64 11.79 13.16
N ALA A 88 9.56 12.44 12.46
CA ALA A 88 9.29 13.73 11.83
C ALA A 88 8.25 13.59 10.71
N THR A 89 7.46 14.64 10.50
CA THR A 89 6.47 14.76 9.41
C THR A 89 6.86 15.91 8.46
N PRO A 90 7.86 15.72 7.57
CA PRO A 90 8.24 16.77 6.63
C PRO A 90 7.03 17.26 5.84
N SER A 91 6.84 18.59 5.77
CA SER A 91 5.69 19.21 5.08
C SER A 91 4.32 18.79 5.62
N GLY A 92 4.25 18.24 6.84
CA GLY A 92 3.03 17.76 7.48
C GLY A 92 2.50 16.44 6.92
N TYR A 93 3.33 15.69 6.19
CA TYR A 93 3.03 14.36 5.68
C TYR A 93 4.08 13.35 6.16
N LEU A 94 3.63 12.13 6.46
CA LEU A 94 4.48 10.99 6.71
C LEU A 94 3.70 9.74 6.37
N GLU A 95 4.25 8.90 5.52
CA GLU A 95 3.77 7.54 5.30
C GLU A 95 4.84 6.54 5.72
N LEU A 96 4.38 5.49 6.41
CA LEU A 96 5.25 4.44 6.91
C LEU A 96 4.54 3.11 7.07
N MET A 97 5.35 2.06 7.10
CA MET A 97 5.04 0.78 7.71
C MET A 97 5.91 0.62 8.95
N ALA A 98 5.29 0.21 10.06
CA ALA A 98 5.95 -0.10 11.30
C ALA A 98 5.62 -1.55 11.67
N ASP A 99 6.67 -2.34 11.80
CA ASP A 99 6.62 -3.79 11.91
C ASP A 99 7.37 -4.25 13.15
N ILE A 100 6.76 -5.12 13.95
CA ILE A 100 7.33 -5.63 15.19
C ILE A 100 7.65 -7.12 15.05
N ASP A 101 8.93 -7.47 15.15
CA ASP A 101 9.37 -8.86 15.31
C ASP A 101 9.64 -9.17 16.79
N ALA A 102 8.67 -9.78 17.47
CA ALA A 102 8.81 -10.28 18.83
C ALA A 102 8.75 -11.81 18.85
N GLN A 103 7.61 -12.41 18.51
CA GLN A 103 7.42 -13.85 18.44
C GLN A 103 8.39 -14.51 17.45
N MET A 104 8.60 -13.90 16.27
CA MET A 104 9.58 -14.37 15.29
C MET A 104 10.99 -14.48 15.89
N ASN A 105 11.34 -13.58 16.80
CA ASN A 105 12.61 -13.56 17.51
C ASN A 105 12.62 -14.42 18.79
N GLY A 106 11.56 -15.19 19.05
CA GLY A 106 11.41 -16.06 20.21
C GLY A 106 11.01 -15.35 21.50
N SER A 107 10.57 -14.10 21.41
CA SER A 107 9.99 -13.35 22.54
C SER A 107 8.59 -13.90 22.88
N PRO A 108 8.20 -13.96 24.16
CA PRO A 108 6.83 -14.26 24.57
C PRO A 108 5.90 -13.04 24.50
N LEU A 109 6.40 -11.89 24.03
CA LEU A 109 5.61 -10.67 23.91
C LEU A 109 4.56 -10.82 22.79
N ASP A 110 3.32 -10.59 23.17
CA ASP A 110 2.20 -10.28 22.29
C ASP A 110 2.07 -8.74 22.32
N ALA A 111 2.52 -8.10 21.24
CA ALA A 111 2.68 -6.65 21.17
C ALA A 111 1.45 -6.00 20.54
N LYS A 112 1.16 -4.78 20.94
CA LYS A 112 0.22 -3.89 20.25
C LYS A 112 0.93 -2.61 19.86
N ILE A 113 0.90 -2.29 18.57
CA ILE A 113 1.43 -1.04 18.02
C ILE A 113 0.29 -0.16 17.53
N CYS A 114 0.43 1.14 17.74
CA CYS A 114 -0.46 2.15 17.19
C CYS A 114 0.34 3.30 16.58
N LEU A 115 -0.08 3.74 15.39
CA LEU A 115 0.33 5.01 14.81
C LEU A 115 -0.62 6.11 15.29
N LEU A 116 -0.05 7.16 15.86
CA LEU A 116 -0.75 8.31 16.43
C LEU A 116 -0.42 9.59 15.65
N LYS A 117 -1.39 10.49 15.54
CA LYS A 117 -1.20 11.84 14.99
C LYS A 117 -0.33 12.69 15.92
N GLY A 118 0.03 13.90 15.48
CA GLY A 118 0.97 14.74 16.24
C GLY A 118 0.46 15.34 17.55
N ASP A 119 -0.82 15.14 17.90
CA ASP A 119 -1.29 15.37 19.26
C ASP A 119 -0.86 14.26 20.24
N GLY A 120 -0.31 13.16 19.74
CA GLY A 120 0.16 12.03 20.53
C GLY A 120 -0.95 11.20 21.17
N VAL A 121 -2.21 11.42 20.80
CA VAL A 121 -3.39 10.76 21.40
C VAL A 121 -4.34 10.23 20.33
N THR A 122 -4.53 10.96 19.23
CA THR A 122 -5.42 10.55 18.16
C THR A 122 -4.80 9.39 17.40
N VAL A 123 -5.39 8.21 17.55
CA VAL A 123 -5.01 7.01 16.83
C VAL A 123 -5.37 7.13 15.36
N GLN A 124 -4.38 6.96 14.49
CA GLN A 124 -4.56 6.78 13.06
C GLN A 124 -4.89 5.33 12.74
N THR A 125 -4.07 4.40 13.23
CA THR A 125 -4.27 2.95 13.07
C THR A 125 -3.57 2.18 14.18
N CYS A 126 -4.03 0.97 14.46
CA CYS A 126 -3.41 0.05 15.42
C CYS A 126 -3.48 -1.39 14.94
N SER A 127 -2.53 -2.20 15.36
CA SER A 127 -2.54 -3.65 15.17
C SER A 127 -1.94 -4.34 16.38
N ASP A 128 -2.43 -5.52 16.70
CA ASP A 128 -1.86 -6.48 17.66
C ASP A 128 -1.45 -7.79 16.97
N ASP A 129 -2.27 -8.31 16.06
CA ASP A 129 -1.97 -9.55 15.34
C ASP A 129 -2.03 -9.34 13.83
N SER A 130 -0.87 -9.35 13.14
CA SER A 130 -0.81 -9.44 11.68
C SER A 130 -0.16 -10.72 11.17
N ASN A 131 0.89 -11.19 11.85
CA ASN A 131 1.56 -12.45 11.56
C ASN A 131 1.76 -13.23 12.87
N GLY A 132 0.86 -14.17 13.17
CA GLY A 132 0.82 -14.73 14.52
C GLY A 132 0.45 -13.64 15.53
N VAL A 133 1.32 -13.38 16.52
CA VAL A 133 1.15 -12.30 17.52
C VAL A 133 2.11 -11.13 17.32
N ASP A 134 2.76 -11.08 16.15
CA ASP A 134 3.60 -9.98 15.73
C ASP A 134 2.76 -8.97 14.92
N PRO A 135 2.64 -7.71 15.40
CA PRO A 135 1.85 -6.69 14.72
C PRO A 135 2.64 -5.89 13.70
N MET A 136 1.90 -5.44 12.69
CA MET A 136 2.33 -4.49 11.67
C MET A 136 1.24 -3.43 11.50
N VAL A 137 1.63 -2.17 11.40
CA VAL A 137 0.76 -1.07 10.95
C VAL A 137 1.35 -0.42 9.71
N TRP A 138 0.49 -0.16 8.73
CA TRP A 138 0.80 0.71 7.59
C TRP A 138 -0.17 1.88 7.61
N GLY A 139 0.35 3.10 7.47
CA GLY A 139 -0.41 4.31 7.76
C GLY A 139 0.25 5.57 7.23
N ALA A 140 -0.56 6.58 6.90
CA ALA A 140 -0.08 7.93 6.67
C ALA A 140 -0.71 8.94 7.64
N ILE A 141 0.09 9.94 7.96
CA ILE A 141 -0.27 11.12 8.72
C ILE A 141 -0.25 12.31 7.77
N TRP A 142 -1.34 13.07 7.75
CA TRP A 142 -1.46 14.29 6.97
C TRP A 142 -1.77 15.50 7.86
N TRP A 143 -1.43 16.69 7.38
CA TRP A 143 -1.78 18.00 7.96
C TRP A 143 -1.42 18.13 9.44
N THR A 144 -0.33 17.47 9.84
CA THR A 144 0.13 17.51 11.22
C THR A 144 1.29 18.48 11.33
N GLU A 145 1.14 19.49 12.20
CA GLU A 145 2.26 20.31 12.65
C GLU A 145 2.92 19.61 13.85
N GLY A 146 4.06 18.94 13.62
CA GLY A 146 4.79 18.21 14.67
C GLY A 146 4.98 16.73 14.34
N PRO A 147 5.76 16.00 15.16
CA PRO A 147 6.06 14.60 14.89
C PRO A 147 4.79 13.73 14.94
N ALA A 148 4.80 12.63 14.21
CA ALA A 148 3.91 11.50 14.46
C ALA A 148 4.51 10.60 15.53
N TYR A 149 3.68 9.80 16.19
CA TYR A 149 4.15 8.88 17.23
C TYR A 149 3.76 7.44 16.93
N LEU A 150 4.67 6.51 17.19
CA LEU A 150 4.33 5.11 17.38
C LEU A 150 4.26 4.84 18.86
N ARG A 151 3.26 4.07 19.28
CA ARG A 151 3.11 3.61 20.66
C ARG A 151 3.08 2.10 20.68
N VAL A 152 4.03 1.49 21.38
CA VAL A 152 4.15 0.04 21.56
C VAL A 152 3.82 -0.30 23.01
N LYS A 153 3.06 -1.37 23.22
CA LYS A 153 2.76 -1.92 24.54
C LYS A 153 2.52 -3.42 24.45
N ALA A 154 2.54 -4.12 25.56
CA ALA A 154 1.98 -5.48 25.60
C ALA A 154 0.45 -5.42 25.41
N TYR A 155 -0.11 -6.38 24.66
CA TYR A 155 -1.56 -6.54 24.54
C TYR A 155 -2.19 -6.85 25.90
N ASP A 156 -1.62 -7.80 26.66
CA ASP A 156 -1.91 -7.99 28.09
C ASP A 156 -1.07 -7.03 28.94
N ALA A 157 -1.70 -5.99 29.49
CA ALA A 157 -1.01 -5.01 30.33
C ALA A 157 -0.41 -5.58 31.64
N ASN A 158 -0.65 -6.85 31.97
CA ASN A 158 -0.09 -7.49 33.17
C ASN A 158 1.26 -8.19 32.92
N VAL A 159 1.77 -8.17 31.70
CA VAL A 159 3.05 -8.81 31.35
C VAL A 159 4.15 -7.79 31.06
N GLY A 160 5.40 -8.24 31.18
CA GLY A 160 6.60 -7.44 30.98
C GLY A 160 7.80 -8.08 31.68
N GLY A 161 9.00 -7.61 31.36
CA GLY A 161 10.26 -8.09 31.95
C GLY A 161 11.33 -8.40 30.90
N ASN A 162 12.50 -8.84 31.37
CA ASN A 162 13.69 -9.07 30.54
C ASN A 162 13.51 -9.95 29.29
N ALA A 163 12.49 -10.80 29.23
CA ALA A 163 12.21 -11.66 28.08
C ALA A 163 11.30 -11.00 27.03
N TYR A 164 10.55 -9.96 27.38
CA TYR A 164 9.55 -9.29 26.54
C TYR A 164 10.19 -8.26 25.61
N THR A 165 11.16 -8.71 24.82
CA THR A 165 11.90 -7.89 23.86
C THR A 165 11.21 -7.88 22.50
N TYR A 166 11.47 -6.85 21.71
CA TYR A 166 11.03 -6.76 20.32
C TYR A 166 12.05 -6.02 19.45
N ARG A 167 11.91 -6.16 18.13
CA ARG A 167 12.52 -5.25 17.16
C ARG A 167 11.41 -4.52 16.43
N LEU A 168 11.49 -3.20 16.40
CA LEU A 168 10.59 -2.35 15.63
C LEU A 168 11.33 -1.82 14.41
N ALA A 169 10.92 -2.25 13.22
CA ALA A 169 11.39 -1.70 11.96
C ALA A 169 10.38 -0.65 11.46
N VAL A 170 10.88 0.54 11.08
CA VAL A 170 10.05 1.61 10.52
C VAL A 170 10.59 2.00 9.16
N TYR A 171 9.79 1.87 8.12
CA TYR A 171 10.23 2.06 6.74
C TYR A 171 9.07 2.44 5.84
N ARG A 172 9.38 2.73 4.58
CA ARG A 172 8.38 3.04 3.56
C ARG A 172 8.43 1.94 2.51
N PRO A 173 7.38 1.09 2.39
CA PRO A 173 7.45 -0.09 1.54
C PRO A 173 7.29 0.29 0.07
N LEU A 174 7.93 -0.45 -0.83
CA LEU A 174 7.45 -0.64 -2.19
C LEU A 174 6.40 -1.75 -2.18
N LEU A 175 5.24 -1.54 -2.79
CA LEU A 175 4.23 -2.59 -2.96
C LEU A 175 4.25 -3.12 -4.39
N VAL A 176 4.17 -4.45 -4.52
CA VAL A 176 4.12 -5.14 -5.82
C VAL A 176 3.11 -6.28 -5.79
N SER A 177 2.31 -6.40 -6.86
CA SER A 177 1.50 -7.60 -7.11
C SER A 177 2.12 -8.44 -8.24
N PRO A 178 2.27 -9.76 -8.06
CA PRO A 178 2.91 -10.63 -9.04
C PRO A 178 1.92 -11.20 -10.06
N ALA A 179 2.35 -11.38 -11.32
CA ALA A 179 1.51 -11.97 -12.37
C ALA A 179 1.15 -13.46 -12.15
N LYS A 180 1.85 -14.14 -11.24
CA LYS A 180 1.65 -15.56 -10.90
C LYS A 180 2.12 -15.83 -9.47
N GLY A 181 1.62 -16.92 -8.89
CA GLY A 181 2.11 -17.41 -7.60
C GLY A 181 3.59 -17.83 -7.62
N GLY A 182 4.22 -17.77 -6.45
CA GLY A 182 5.66 -17.91 -6.30
C GLY A 182 6.13 -17.92 -4.85
N THR A 183 7.44 -17.71 -4.69
CA THR A 183 8.09 -17.62 -3.39
C THR A 183 9.17 -16.55 -3.41
N VAL A 184 9.25 -15.72 -2.37
CA VAL A 184 10.35 -14.76 -2.13
C VAL A 184 10.69 -14.76 -0.65
N ALA A 185 11.98 -14.78 -0.30
CA ALA A 185 12.43 -14.85 1.10
C ALA A 185 11.80 -15.98 1.96
N GLY A 186 11.28 -17.04 1.34
CA GLY A 186 10.54 -18.13 2.00
C GLY A 186 9.03 -17.93 2.10
N ILE A 187 8.53 -16.73 1.80
CA ILE A 187 7.11 -16.36 1.77
C ILE A 187 6.48 -16.91 0.51
N GLN A 188 5.44 -17.74 0.66
CA GLN A 188 4.62 -18.20 -0.46
C GLN A 188 3.59 -17.13 -0.81
N PHE A 189 3.33 -16.93 -2.08
CA PHE A 189 2.30 -15.99 -2.54
C PHE A 189 1.59 -16.50 -3.80
N GLN A 190 0.42 -15.95 -4.06
CA GLN A 190 -0.43 -16.14 -5.22
C GLN A 190 -0.43 -14.88 -6.09
N ALA A 191 -0.98 -15.02 -7.30
CA ALA A 191 -1.06 -13.93 -8.27
C ALA A 191 -2.04 -12.80 -7.88
N ALA A 192 -2.85 -13.03 -6.84
CA ALA A 192 -3.80 -12.05 -6.33
C ALA A 192 -3.26 -11.29 -5.12
N ASP A 193 -2.11 -11.71 -4.58
CA ASP A 193 -1.56 -11.12 -3.37
C ASP A 193 -0.79 -9.84 -3.68
N VAL A 194 -0.52 -9.06 -2.64
CA VAL A 194 0.40 -7.92 -2.69
C VAL A 194 1.52 -8.18 -1.70
N LEU A 195 2.75 -7.99 -2.15
CA LEU A 195 3.95 -8.05 -1.33
C LEU A 195 4.43 -6.63 -1.08
N SER A 196 5.00 -6.41 0.10
CA SER A 196 5.80 -5.23 0.40
C SER A 196 7.28 -5.58 0.42
N HIS A 197 8.11 -4.65 -0.01
CA HIS A 197 9.56 -4.76 -0.06
C HIS A 197 10.25 -3.49 0.46
N TYR A 198 11.38 -3.63 1.14
CA TYR A 198 12.24 -2.51 1.51
C TYR A 198 13.71 -2.93 1.64
N ASP A 199 14.61 -2.10 1.10
CA ASP A 199 16.06 -2.23 1.26
C ASP A 199 16.56 -1.38 2.43
N PHE A 200 17.20 -2.02 3.41
CA PHE A 200 17.88 -1.33 4.50
C PHE A 200 19.30 -0.91 4.10
N ALA A 201 19.80 0.12 4.78
CA ALA A 201 21.13 0.68 4.52
C ALA A 201 22.29 -0.30 4.76
N ASP A 202 22.07 -1.38 5.51
CA ASP A 202 23.05 -2.44 5.73
C ASP A 202 23.05 -3.52 4.63
N GLY A 203 22.18 -3.37 3.62
CA GLY A 203 22.01 -4.26 2.48
C GLY A 203 21.12 -5.47 2.77
N THR A 204 20.43 -5.50 3.91
CA THR A 204 19.38 -6.48 4.17
C THR A 204 18.05 -6.01 3.59
N GLU A 205 17.19 -6.96 3.27
CA GLU A 205 15.86 -6.72 2.69
C GLU A 205 14.78 -7.14 3.69
N LYS A 206 13.65 -6.44 3.66
CA LYS A 206 12.42 -6.88 4.32
C LYS A 206 11.35 -7.13 3.28
N TRP A 207 10.83 -8.34 3.31
CA TRP A 207 9.69 -8.81 2.53
C TRP A 207 8.54 -9.14 3.47
N MET A 208 7.33 -8.78 3.07
CA MET A 208 6.11 -9.07 3.85
C MET A 208 4.95 -9.32 2.89
N LEU A 209 4.17 -10.38 3.13
CA LEU A 209 2.88 -10.60 2.49
C LEU A 209 1.91 -9.54 3.00
N PHE A 210 1.85 -8.42 2.28
CA PHE A 210 1.15 -7.21 2.71
C PHE A 210 -0.36 -7.34 2.60
N PHE A 211 -0.84 -8.10 1.62
CA PHE A 211 -2.25 -8.42 1.42
C PHE A 211 -2.38 -9.84 0.91
N ASP A 212 -2.97 -10.73 1.71
CA ASP A 212 -3.35 -12.08 1.31
C ASP A 212 -4.77 -12.04 0.74
N ALA A 213 -4.87 -12.15 -0.59
CA ALA A 213 -6.13 -12.12 -1.29
C ALA A 213 -7.04 -13.30 -0.92
N SER A 214 -6.44 -14.43 -0.53
CA SER A 214 -7.15 -15.67 -0.26
C SER A 214 -7.91 -15.66 1.07
N ASP A 215 -7.51 -14.80 2.01
CA ASP A 215 -8.22 -14.56 3.28
C ASP A 215 -9.52 -13.78 3.09
N VAL A 216 -9.60 -13.00 2.01
CA VAL A 216 -10.73 -12.11 1.71
C VAL A 216 -11.45 -12.48 0.41
N ASP A 217 -11.37 -13.77 0.05
CA ASP A 217 -12.08 -14.39 -1.08
C ASP A 217 -11.76 -13.80 -2.47
N ILE A 218 -10.63 -13.10 -2.65
CA ILE A 218 -10.15 -12.72 -3.98
C ILE A 218 -9.47 -13.93 -4.64
N THR A 219 -9.93 -14.29 -5.84
CA THR A 219 -9.39 -15.42 -6.63
C THR A 219 -8.86 -15.01 -8.00
N LYS A 220 -8.95 -13.72 -8.35
CA LYS A 220 -8.47 -13.16 -9.62
C LYS A 220 -7.25 -12.31 -9.33
N ASN A 221 -6.30 -12.30 -10.26
CA ASN A 221 -5.10 -11.49 -10.11
C ASN A 221 -5.48 -10.04 -9.89
N VAL A 222 -4.77 -9.41 -8.97
CA VAL A 222 -4.78 -7.96 -8.77
C VAL A 222 -3.92 -7.37 -9.87
N ALA A 223 -4.56 -6.63 -10.78
CA ALA A 223 -3.90 -5.99 -11.92
C ALA A 223 -3.77 -4.47 -11.75
N VAL A 224 -4.24 -3.96 -10.62
CA VAL A 224 -4.37 -2.55 -10.30
C VAL A 224 -4.22 -2.46 -8.80
N LEU A 225 -3.31 -1.61 -8.35
CA LEU A 225 -3.02 -1.35 -6.94
C LEU A 225 -2.82 0.15 -6.79
N HIS A 226 -3.47 0.74 -5.79
CA HIS A 226 -3.12 2.05 -5.28
C HIS A 226 -3.37 2.08 -3.77
N ALA A 227 -2.45 2.62 -3.02
CA ALA A 227 -2.35 2.52 -1.59
C ALA A 227 -2.12 3.92 -1.02
N ASP A 228 -3.20 4.64 -0.70
CA ASP A 228 -3.14 5.91 0.04
C ASP A 228 -3.72 5.71 1.44
N PRO A 229 -2.86 5.55 2.47
CA PRO A 229 -3.29 5.27 3.84
C PRO A 229 -3.71 6.52 4.61
N GLY A 230 -3.87 7.65 3.92
CA GLY A 230 -3.95 8.97 4.54
C GLY A 230 -5.11 9.21 5.47
N TYR A 231 -6.31 9.16 4.93
CA TYR A 231 -7.54 9.47 5.67
C TYR A 231 -8.39 8.25 5.97
N THR A 232 -8.08 7.15 5.30
CA THR A 232 -8.86 5.92 5.32
C THR A 232 -7.89 4.76 5.34
N THR A 233 -8.07 3.84 6.27
CA THR A 233 -7.38 2.54 6.31
C THR A 233 -7.87 1.67 5.15
N LYS A 234 -7.46 2.00 3.92
CA LYS A 234 -7.85 1.26 2.72
C LYS A 234 -6.76 1.21 1.67
N ILE A 235 -6.86 0.22 0.80
CA ILE A 235 -6.15 0.13 -0.47
C ILE A 235 -7.17 -0.01 -1.61
N VAL A 236 -6.86 0.50 -2.78
CA VAL A 236 -7.67 0.38 -3.98
C VAL A 236 -7.08 -0.72 -4.86
N LEU A 237 -7.94 -1.64 -5.29
CA LEU A 237 -7.58 -2.79 -6.11
C LEU A 237 -8.45 -2.85 -7.36
N GLY A 238 -7.94 -3.49 -8.41
CA GLY A 238 -8.70 -3.88 -9.59
C GLY A 238 -8.35 -5.29 -10.02
N LEU A 239 -9.33 -6.01 -10.57
CA LEU A 239 -9.21 -7.43 -10.87
C LEU A 239 -9.05 -7.66 -12.37
N SER A 240 -8.06 -8.48 -12.74
CA SER A 240 -7.79 -8.91 -14.12
C SER A 240 -8.97 -9.59 -14.84
N ALA A 241 -9.91 -10.15 -14.07
CA ALA A 241 -11.10 -10.82 -14.57
C ALA A 241 -12.30 -10.60 -13.65
N THR A 242 -13.51 -10.80 -14.19
CA THR A 242 -14.73 -10.66 -13.42
C THR A 242 -14.81 -11.65 -12.27
N GLN A 243 -15.13 -11.15 -11.08
CA GLN A 243 -15.43 -11.94 -9.90
C GLN A 243 -16.70 -11.43 -9.22
N SER A 244 -17.59 -12.34 -8.86
CA SER A 244 -18.70 -12.01 -7.95
C SER A 244 -18.20 -12.11 -6.52
N MET A 245 -18.29 -11.03 -5.75
CA MET A 245 -17.84 -10.97 -4.37
C MET A 245 -18.73 -10.04 -3.55
N TRP A 246 -18.62 -10.15 -2.23
CA TRP A 246 -19.37 -9.28 -1.33
C TRP A 246 -18.81 -7.86 -1.36
N ILE A 247 -19.64 -6.87 -1.66
CA ILE A 247 -19.29 -5.45 -1.64
C ILE A 247 -20.27 -4.72 -0.72
N GLY A 248 -19.76 -3.83 0.12
CA GLY A 248 -20.54 -3.00 1.04
C GLY A 248 -21.46 -3.82 1.94
N THR A 249 -22.68 -3.31 2.12
CA THR A 249 -23.76 -3.97 2.87
C THR A 249 -24.89 -4.49 1.97
N ASP A 250 -24.80 -4.25 0.66
CA ASP A 250 -25.85 -4.51 -0.33
C ASP A 250 -25.79 -5.90 -0.97
N GLY A 251 -24.68 -6.63 -0.80
CA GLY A 251 -24.60 -8.07 -1.03
C GLY A 251 -23.48 -8.48 -1.99
N VAL A 252 -23.75 -9.48 -2.82
CA VAL A 252 -22.78 -10.00 -3.81
C VAL A 252 -22.94 -9.26 -5.13
N HIS A 253 -21.87 -8.61 -5.59
CA HIS A 253 -21.82 -7.84 -6.83
C HIS A 253 -20.74 -8.38 -7.77
N PRO A 254 -20.96 -8.31 -9.10
CA PRO A 254 -19.90 -8.59 -10.05
C PRO A 254 -18.93 -7.40 -10.11
N VAL A 255 -17.70 -7.61 -9.68
CA VAL A 255 -16.56 -6.71 -9.93
C VAL A 255 -15.95 -7.13 -11.26
N THR A 256 -15.82 -6.20 -12.20
CA THR A 256 -15.26 -6.43 -13.53
C THR A 256 -13.91 -5.74 -13.71
N PRO A 257 -13.12 -6.07 -14.75
CA PRO A 257 -11.82 -5.41 -14.99
C PRO A 257 -11.89 -3.93 -15.39
N TYR A 258 -13.08 -3.34 -15.35
CA TYR A 258 -13.32 -1.90 -15.56
C TYR A 258 -13.74 -1.21 -14.26
N ASP A 259 -13.69 -1.94 -13.15
CA ASP A 259 -14.07 -1.46 -11.83
C ASP A 259 -12.84 -1.45 -10.93
N SER A 260 -12.82 -0.50 -10.01
CA SER A 260 -11.90 -0.47 -8.88
C SER A 260 -12.71 -0.63 -7.60
N ILE A 261 -12.15 -1.38 -6.66
CA ILE A 261 -12.74 -1.65 -5.35
C ILE A 261 -11.78 -1.17 -4.27
N ALA A 262 -12.31 -0.65 -3.18
CA ALA A 262 -11.53 -0.31 -2.00
C ALA A 262 -11.63 -1.46 -0.99
N PHE A 263 -10.49 -1.99 -0.58
CA PHE A 263 -10.41 -2.88 0.58
C PHE A 263 -10.20 -2.04 1.85
N GLN A 264 -11.17 -2.07 2.75
CA GLN A 264 -11.16 -1.38 4.03
C GLN A 264 -10.77 -2.38 5.12
N TYR A 265 -9.62 -2.18 5.76
CA TYR A 265 -9.20 -2.98 6.90
C TYR A 265 -9.56 -2.34 8.25
N GLY A 266 -9.94 -1.06 8.28
CA GLY A 266 -10.62 -0.46 9.43
C GLY A 266 -9.91 -0.59 10.78
N ALA A 267 -8.58 -0.68 10.80
CA ALA A 267 -7.77 -0.96 11.98
C ALA A 267 -7.73 0.24 12.95
N THR A 268 -8.31 0.07 14.14
CA THR A 268 -8.39 1.07 15.22
C THR A 268 -8.03 0.41 16.55
N GLU A 269 -7.96 1.18 17.65
CA GLU A 269 -7.76 0.62 19.00
C GLU A 269 -8.70 -0.53 19.36
N SER A 270 -9.91 -0.56 18.79
CA SER A 270 -11.01 -1.47 19.16
C SER A 270 -11.53 -2.35 18.02
N SER A 271 -10.90 -2.32 16.84
CA SER A 271 -11.33 -3.11 15.67
C SER A 271 -10.23 -4.06 15.22
N SER A 272 -10.64 -5.17 14.62
CA SER A 272 -9.79 -6.35 14.35
C SER A 272 -9.48 -6.56 12.87
N GLY A 273 -9.65 -5.52 12.03
CA GLY A 273 -9.23 -5.68 10.64
C GLY A 273 -7.74 -5.41 10.51
N SER A 274 -7.11 -6.07 9.54
CA SER A 274 -5.67 -6.15 9.42
C SER A 274 -5.24 -6.28 7.96
N LEU A 275 -4.07 -5.70 7.67
CA LEU A 275 -3.24 -6.08 6.53
C LEU A 275 -2.20 -7.11 7.00
N GLY A 276 -1.40 -7.60 6.07
CA GLY A 276 -0.38 -8.60 6.36
C GLY A 276 -0.84 -10.03 6.04
N PRO A 277 -0.09 -11.03 6.53
CA PRO A 277 -0.33 -12.44 6.24
C PRO A 277 -1.68 -12.95 6.73
N ASN A 278 -2.24 -12.32 7.77
CA ASN A 278 -3.65 -12.47 8.13
C ASN A 278 -4.41 -11.22 7.70
N THR A 279 -5.04 -11.28 6.52
CA THR A 279 -5.75 -10.13 5.96
C THR A 279 -7.22 -10.17 6.36
N VAL A 280 -7.70 -9.11 7.02
CA VAL A 280 -9.07 -9.02 7.51
C VAL A 280 -9.66 -7.65 7.20
N GLY A 281 -10.79 -7.64 6.51
CA GLY A 281 -11.47 -6.39 6.16
C GLY A 281 -12.72 -6.64 5.33
N TYR A 282 -13.16 -5.62 4.62
CA TYR A 282 -14.31 -5.69 3.74
C TYR A 282 -14.09 -4.82 2.51
N PHE A 283 -14.85 -5.07 1.46
CA PHE A 283 -14.75 -4.31 0.22
C PHE A 283 -15.89 -3.32 0.05
N GLU A 284 -15.59 -2.19 -0.59
CA GLU A 284 -16.56 -1.22 -1.10
C GLU A 284 -16.26 -0.95 -2.57
N PHE A 285 -17.26 -0.59 -3.36
CA PHE A 285 -16.98 -0.08 -4.71
C PHE A 285 -16.26 1.26 -4.57
N PHE A 286 -15.08 1.36 -5.16
CA PHE A 286 -14.38 2.62 -5.26
C PHE A 286 -14.88 3.38 -6.48
N TYR A 287 -14.78 2.78 -7.66
CA TYR A 287 -15.26 3.39 -8.90
C TYR A 287 -15.64 2.37 -9.97
N ASN A 288 -16.69 2.67 -10.73
CA ASN A 288 -17.12 1.91 -11.90
C ASN A 288 -16.96 2.79 -13.13
N TYR A 289 -16.08 2.40 -14.05
CA TYR A 289 -15.74 3.19 -15.22
C TYR A 289 -16.60 2.88 -16.47
N LYS A 290 -17.54 1.92 -16.40
CA LYS A 290 -18.48 1.67 -17.52
C LYS A 290 -19.32 2.90 -17.89
N PRO A 291 -19.86 3.69 -16.95
CA PRO A 291 -20.54 4.96 -17.27
C PRO A 291 -19.64 5.95 -18.01
N GLU A 292 -18.31 5.87 -17.82
CA GLU A 292 -17.32 6.71 -18.50
C GLU A 292 -17.00 6.20 -19.92
N GLY A 293 -17.43 4.97 -20.25
CA GLY A 293 -17.36 4.39 -21.60
C GLY A 293 -16.62 3.07 -21.71
N LEU A 294 -15.86 2.67 -20.67
CA LEU A 294 -15.00 1.47 -20.71
C LEU A 294 -15.84 0.20 -20.74
N THR A 295 -15.86 -0.48 -21.88
CA THR A 295 -16.68 -1.68 -22.09
C THR A 295 -16.03 -2.73 -23.00
N ALA A 296 -15.03 -2.35 -23.80
CA ALA A 296 -14.34 -3.21 -24.75
C ALA A 296 -13.16 -3.96 -24.12
N ALA A 297 -12.75 -5.07 -24.73
CA ALA A 297 -11.72 -5.94 -24.16
C ALA A 297 -10.35 -5.27 -23.96
N GLY A 298 -10.03 -4.24 -24.74
CA GLY A 298 -8.81 -3.42 -24.60
C GLY A 298 -9.01 -2.15 -23.76
N GLU A 299 -10.14 -2.01 -23.09
CA GLU A 299 -10.46 -0.87 -22.22
C GLU A 299 -10.41 -1.26 -20.74
N LYS A 300 -9.89 -2.46 -20.42
CA LYS A 300 -9.72 -2.92 -19.04
C LYS A 300 -8.58 -2.15 -18.40
N ILE A 301 -8.72 -1.87 -17.11
CA ILE A 301 -7.71 -1.17 -16.31
C ILE A 301 -6.65 -2.18 -15.88
N ASP A 302 -5.39 -1.80 -16.05
CA ASP A 302 -4.22 -2.62 -15.74
C ASP A 302 -3.03 -1.81 -15.20
N ALA A 303 -3.25 -0.53 -14.88
CA ALA A 303 -2.36 0.25 -14.02
C ALA A 303 -3.14 1.39 -13.36
N LEU A 304 -2.75 1.83 -12.16
CA LEU A 304 -3.37 2.95 -11.45
C LEU A 304 -2.27 3.82 -10.85
N ALA A 305 -2.05 4.99 -11.44
CA ALA A 305 -1.02 5.93 -11.01
C ALA A 305 -1.46 6.79 -9.81
N ASP A 306 -2.76 7.06 -9.68
CA ASP A 306 -3.37 7.77 -8.56
C ASP A 306 -4.85 7.34 -8.50
N TRP A 307 -5.61 7.80 -7.50
CA TRP A 307 -7.01 7.46 -7.25
C TRP A 307 -7.88 7.22 -8.51
N PHE A 308 -7.79 8.08 -9.52
CA PHE A 308 -8.57 7.98 -10.77
C PHE A 308 -7.71 8.06 -12.05
N ASP A 309 -6.40 7.91 -11.89
CA ASP A 309 -5.43 8.06 -12.98
C ASP A 309 -4.93 6.68 -13.35
N PHE A 310 -5.24 6.21 -14.55
CA PHE A 310 -5.01 4.80 -14.89
C PHE A 310 -4.54 4.60 -16.32
N SER A 311 -3.95 3.42 -16.58
CA SER A 311 -3.73 2.90 -17.93
C SER A 311 -4.79 1.86 -18.28
N THR A 312 -4.91 1.53 -19.57
CA THR A 312 -5.74 0.44 -20.05
C THR A 312 -4.97 -0.51 -20.95
N THR A 313 -5.33 -1.79 -20.93
CA THR A 313 -4.77 -2.91 -21.74
C THR A 313 -4.70 -2.71 -23.28
N GLY A 314 -5.18 -1.59 -23.79
CA GLY A 314 -5.24 -1.24 -25.20
C GLY A 314 -5.82 0.17 -25.37
N ALA A 315 -6.24 0.48 -26.60
CA ALA A 315 -6.85 1.77 -26.89
C ALA A 315 -8.22 1.94 -26.22
N ALA A 316 -8.40 3.03 -25.47
CA ALA A 316 -9.68 3.39 -24.85
C ALA A 316 -10.34 4.64 -25.44
N LYS A 317 -11.66 4.71 -25.27
CA LYS A 317 -12.49 5.83 -25.74
C LYS A 317 -13.44 6.28 -24.65
N PHE A 318 -13.48 7.59 -24.43
CA PHE A 318 -14.35 8.23 -23.45
C PHE A 318 -15.39 9.08 -24.17
N PRO A 319 -16.64 8.61 -24.33
CA PRO A 319 -17.63 9.28 -25.17
C PRO A 319 -18.08 10.65 -24.65
N ALA A 320 -18.02 10.87 -23.32
CA ALA A 320 -18.50 12.09 -22.69
C ALA A 320 -17.70 13.34 -23.13
N ASN A 321 -16.40 13.19 -23.34
CA ASN A 321 -15.46 14.26 -23.70
C ASN A 321 -14.79 14.03 -25.08
N GLY A 322 -14.95 12.84 -25.67
CA GLY A 322 -14.34 12.47 -26.95
C GLY A 322 -12.86 12.08 -26.86
N LEU A 323 -12.32 11.92 -25.65
CA LEU A 323 -10.92 11.54 -25.42
C LEU A 323 -10.67 10.12 -25.94
N LYS A 324 -9.47 9.92 -26.47
CA LYS A 324 -8.95 8.63 -26.91
C LYS A 324 -7.54 8.47 -26.38
N THR A 325 -7.23 7.29 -25.90
CA THR A 325 -5.93 6.93 -25.32
C THR A 325 -5.44 5.63 -25.94
N GLN A 326 -4.17 5.32 -25.72
CA GLN A 326 -3.54 4.03 -26.01
C GLN A 326 -3.11 3.35 -24.69
N ASP A 327 -2.46 2.19 -24.79
CA ASP A 327 -2.00 1.36 -23.67
C ASP A 327 -0.75 1.89 -22.94
N GLU A 328 -0.07 2.88 -23.52
CA GLU A 328 1.05 3.57 -22.90
C GLU A 328 0.66 4.84 -22.12
N ASP A 329 -0.61 5.23 -22.17
CA ASP A 329 -1.10 6.50 -21.64
C ASP A 329 -1.59 6.37 -20.18
N ILE A 330 -1.41 7.42 -19.38
CA ILE A 330 -2.11 7.58 -18.09
C ILE A 330 -3.21 8.62 -18.26
N VAL A 331 -4.44 8.23 -17.91
CA VAL A 331 -5.64 9.07 -18.08
C VAL A 331 -6.35 9.25 -16.75
N PHE A 332 -6.68 10.50 -16.42
CA PHE A 332 -7.74 10.79 -15.48
C PHE A 332 -9.08 10.61 -16.20
N ALA A 333 -9.96 9.74 -15.73
CA ALA A 333 -11.32 9.62 -16.28
C ALA A 333 -12.36 9.27 -15.22
N ALA A 334 -12.90 10.30 -14.57
CA ALA A 334 -13.99 10.16 -13.62
C ALA A 334 -15.02 11.29 -13.76
N TYR A 335 -16.28 10.97 -13.46
CA TYR A 335 -17.39 11.91 -13.31
C TYR A 335 -17.73 12.64 -14.62
N ALA A 336 -17.73 11.92 -15.75
CA ALA A 336 -17.86 12.45 -17.11
C ALA A 336 -16.77 13.45 -17.52
N ALA A 337 -15.72 13.62 -16.71
CA ALA A 337 -14.52 14.36 -17.08
C ALA A 337 -13.43 13.37 -17.49
N GLY A 338 -12.51 13.84 -18.33
CA GLY A 338 -11.31 13.08 -18.59
C GLY A 338 -10.32 13.84 -19.43
N TYR A 339 -9.05 13.60 -19.16
CA TYR A 339 -7.93 14.24 -19.80
C TYR A 339 -6.69 13.37 -19.62
N LEU A 340 -5.72 13.56 -20.52
CA LEU A 340 -4.48 12.81 -20.52
C LEU A 340 -3.56 13.40 -19.45
N GLU A 341 -3.15 12.59 -18.48
CA GLU A 341 -2.16 12.95 -17.45
C GLU A 341 -0.75 12.68 -17.97
N LEU A 342 -0.55 11.53 -18.63
CA LEU A 342 0.67 11.18 -19.34
C LEU A 342 0.34 10.73 -20.78
N ASP A 343 0.94 11.41 -21.76
CA ASP A 343 0.97 10.95 -23.17
C ASP A 343 2.20 10.07 -23.36
N GLY A 344 2.03 8.76 -23.25
CA GLY A 344 3.15 7.81 -23.32
C GLY A 344 3.82 7.82 -24.69
N SER A 345 3.10 8.22 -25.74
CA SER A 345 3.62 8.25 -27.10
C SER A 345 4.74 9.28 -27.30
N LEU A 346 4.83 10.28 -26.41
CA LEU A 346 5.88 11.28 -26.41
C LEU A 346 7.20 10.76 -25.81
N ILE A 347 7.15 9.68 -25.03
CA ILE A 347 8.34 9.06 -24.45
C ILE A 347 8.94 8.11 -25.49
N PRO A 348 10.22 8.31 -25.90
CA PRO A 348 10.80 7.53 -27.00
C PRO A 348 10.73 6.01 -26.76
N GLY A 349 9.99 5.30 -27.62
CA GLY A 349 9.87 3.84 -27.57
C GLY A 349 8.73 3.32 -26.69
N LEU A 350 8.10 4.14 -25.85
CA LEU A 350 7.01 3.69 -24.98
C LEU A 350 5.71 3.43 -25.76
N ALA A 351 5.48 4.14 -26.89
CA ALA A 351 4.34 3.93 -27.80
C ALA A 351 4.19 2.52 -28.40
N ALA A 352 5.16 1.64 -28.17
CA ALA A 352 5.15 0.26 -28.66
C ALA A 352 4.92 -0.76 -27.53
N GLU A 353 4.80 -0.28 -26.29
CA GLU A 353 4.75 -1.07 -25.07
C GLU A 353 3.45 -0.78 -24.31
N ASP A 354 3.02 -1.76 -23.51
CA ASP A 354 1.79 -1.72 -22.71
C ASP A 354 2.17 -1.41 -21.25
N VAL A 355 1.67 -0.32 -20.67
CA VAL A 355 1.93 0.08 -19.28
C VAL A 355 1.00 -0.70 -18.34
N VAL A 356 1.58 -1.61 -17.56
CA VAL A 356 0.87 -2.57 -16.69
C VAL A 356 1.15 -2.35 -15.19
N GLY A 357 1.82 -1.24 -14.87
CA GLY A 357 2.06 -0.80 -13.51
C GLY A 357 2.44 0.67 -13.56
N ALA A 358 1.83 1.47 -12.71
CA ALA A 358 2.07 2.90 -12.66
C ALA A 358 1.90 3.39 -11.23
N ASP A 359 2.63 4.43 -10.87
CA ASP A 359 2.40 5.22 -9.66
C ASP A 359 2.86 6.66 -9.88
N GLU A 360 2.09 7.64 -9.39
CA GLU A 360 2.41 9.07 -9.47
C GLU A 360 3.44 9.42 -8.39
N GLY A 361 4.56 10.01 -8.82
CA GLY A 361 5.58 10.52 -7.93
C GLY A 361 5.43 12.02 -7.63
N ASP A 362 6.41 12.55 -6.91
CA ASP A 362 6.51 13.99 -6.67
C ASP A 362 6.61 14.79 -7.97
N GLY A 363 5.76 15.81 -8.10
CA GLY A 363 5.83 16.78 -9.19
C GLY A 363 5.26 16.25 -10.50
N ASP A 364 6.12 15.97 -11.47
CA ASP A 364 5.77 15.52 -12.82
C ASP A 364 6.33 14.09 -13.08
N LEU A 365 6.74 13.38 -12.03
CA LEU A 365 7.35 12.06 -12.10
C LEU A 365 6.31 10.94 -12.09
N TYR A 366 6.56 9.87 -12.86
CA TYR A 366 5.81 8.62 -12.79
C TYR A 366 6.77 7.44 -12.70
N TYR A 367 6.40 6.46 -11.90
CA TYR A 367 7.05 5.16 -11.81
C TYR A 367 6.25 4.18 -12.66
N LEU A 368 6.88 3.51 -13.62
CA LEU A 368 6.19 2.68 -14.59
C LEU A 368 6.80 1.28 -14.68
N THR A 369 5.94 0.32 -15.00
CA THR A 369 6.28 -1.04 -15.44
C THR A 369 5.61 -1.30 -16.78
N ILE A 370 6.30 -1.98 -17.69
CA ILE A 370 5.75 -2.38 -18.99
C ILE A 370 5.61 -3.89 -19.12
N LYS A 371 4.66 -4.32 -19.94
CA LYS A 371 4.46 -5.73 -20.25
C LYS A 371 5.59 -6.31 -21.10
N GLY A 372 6.04 -7.50 -20.74
CA GLY A 372 7.10 -8.21 -21.45
C GLY A 372 8.45 -7.51 -21.34
N SER A 373 8.96 -7.00 -22.45
CA SER A 373 10.26 -6.33 -22.50
C SER A 373 10.32 -5.36 -23.67
N GLY A 374 10.82 -4.16 -23.41
CA GLY A 374 10.81 -3.05 -24.35
C GLY A 374 12.08 -2.22 -24.32
N ARG A 375 12.22 -1.33 -25.32
CA ARG A 375 13.33 -0.36 -25.35
C ARG A 375 12.81 1.07 -25.27
N ILE A 376 12.90 1.65 -24.07
CA ILE A 376 12.35 2.96 -23.72
C ILE A 376 13.51 3.93 -23.45
N ASP A 377 13.49 5.06 -24.14
CA ASP A 377 14.52 6.09 -24.13
C ASP A 377 15.95 5.52 -24.30
N GLY A 378 16.05 4.55 -25.20
CA GLY A 378 17.29 3.85 -25.54
C GLY A 378 17.76 2.78 -24.55
N ARG A 379 17.06 2.58 -23.43
CA ARG A 379 17.33 1.59 -22.37
C ARG A 379 16.38 0.40 -22.48
N THR A 380 16.80 -0.76 -21.98
CA THR A 380 15.95 -1.96 -21.97
C THR A 380 15.32 -2.09 -20.60
N PHE A 381 14.00 -2.30 -20.59
CA PHE A 381 13.23 -2.64 -19.40
C PHE A 381 12.42 -3.91 -19.65
N THR A 382 12.08 -4.59 -18.57
CA THR A 382 11.23 -5.78 -18.54
C THR A 382 10.07 -5.57 -17.58
N GLU A 383 9.09 -6.47 -17.62
CA GLU A 383 7.95 -6.53 -16.68
C GLU A 383 8.36 -6.83 -15.23
N LYS A 384 9.66 -6.81 -14.92
CA LYS A 384 10.22 -6.97 -13.57
C LYS A 384 10.95 -5.71 -13.11
N ASP A 385 10.87 -4.65 -13.90
CA ASP A 385 11.58 -3.40 -13.71
C ASP A 385 10.55 -2.31 -13.44
N ILE A 386 10.87 -1.46 -12.45
CA ILE A 386 10.18 -0.19 -12.24
C ILE A 386 11.15 0.90 -12.71
N PHE A 387 10.75 1.71 -13.68
CA PHE A 387 11.54 2.81 -14.21
C PHE A 387 10.84 4.15 -13.99
N VAL A 388 11.60 5.25 -14.04
CA VAL A 388 11.09 6.59 -13.74
C VAL A 388 11.03 7.43 -15.01
N VAL A 389 9.88 8.03 -15.27
CA VAL A 389 9.68 9.00 -16.35
C VAL A 389 9.31 10.37 -15.78
N ASP A 390 9.74 11.42 -16.46
CA ASP A 390 9.32 12.79 -16.17
C ASP A 390 8.39 13.26 -17.30
N SER A 391 7.12 13.44 -16.99
CA SER A 391 6.08 13.87 -17.93
C SER A 391 6.29 15.29 -18.46
N ALA A 392 7.03 16.15 -17.76
CA ALA A 392 7.36 17.49 -18.25
C ALA A 392 8.43 17.45 -19.35
N THR A 393 9.33 16.46 -19.30
CA THR A 393 10.41 16.31 -20.29
C THR A 393 10.15 15.21 -21.32
N ASN A 394 9.21 14.29 -21.04
CA ASN A 394 8.93 13.07 -21.82
C ASN A 394 10.16 12.15 -21.95
N HIS A 395 10.94 12.03 -20.88
CA HIS A 395 12.17 11.24 -20.85
C HIS A 395 12.24 10.35 -19.62
N VAL A 396 13.01 9.27 -19.74
CA VAL A 396 13.37 8.45 -18.58
C VAL A 396 14.43 9.19 -17.79
N VAL A 397 14.20 9.41 -16.50
CA VAL A 397 15.04 10.24 -15.63
C VAL A 397 15.66 9.43 -14.50
N ALA A 398 16.74 9.93 -13.89
CA ALA A 398 17.43 9.25 -12.80
C ALA A 398 16.47 9.01 -11.59
N PRO A 399 16.51 7.82 -10.95
CA PRO A 399 17.51 6.75 -11.08
C PRO A 399 17.45 5.90 -12.37
N TYR A 400 16.58 6.19 -13.33
CA TYR A 400 16.30 5.48 -14.59
C TYR A 400 15.69 4.10 -14.38
N LEU A 401 16.25 3.34 -13.44
CA LEU A 401 15.74 2.09 -12.92
C LEU A 401 15.55 2.31 -11.42
N TYR A 402 14.31 2.44 -10.99
CA TYR A 402 13.95 2.59 -9.59
C TYR A 402 14.12 1.27 -8.85
N TRP A 403 13.66 0.17 -9.45
CA TRP A 403 13.70 -1.16 -8.85
C TRP A 403 13.84 -2.25 -9.92
N HIS A 404 14.63 -3.28 -9.62
CA HIS A 404 14.84 -4.45 -10.48
C HIS A 404 14.58 -5.72 -9.70
N GLY A 405 13.39 -6.32 -9.86
CA GLY A 405 12.97 -7.47 -9.05
C GLY A 405 14.00 -8.60 -8.92
N PRO A 406 14.69 -9.03 -10.01
CA PRO A 406 15.70 -10.08 -9.92
C PRO A 406 16.89 -9.78 -8.98
N ASP A 407 17.25 -8.51 -8.77
CA ASP A 407 18.29 -8.13 -7.81
C ASP A 407 17.85 -8.38 -6.37
N HIS A 408 16.53 -8.38 -6.12
CA HIS A 408 15.88 -8.61 -4.83
C HIS A 408 15.23 -10.00 -4.73
N HIS A 409 15.74 -10.95 -5.51
CA HIS A 409 15.23 -12.33 -5.60
C HIS A 409 13.78 -12.48 -6.12
N PHE A 410 13.10 -11.39 -6.45
CA PHE A 410 11.77 -11.37 -7.05
C PHE A 410 11.87 -11.61 -8.56
N ASN A 411 11.83 -12.87 -8.96
CA ASN A 411 12.01 -13.28 -10.35
C ASN A 411 10.70 -13.40 -11.15
N TYR A 412 9.69 -12.63 -10.76
CA TYR A 412 8.33 -12.69 -11.28
C TYR A 412 8.01 -11.42 -12.05
N ASN A 413 7.07 -11.54 -12.99
CA ASN A 413 6.51 -10.37 -13.64
C ASN A 413 5.60 -9.64 -12.64
N ILE A 414 5.55 -8.32 -12.76
CA ILE A 414 4.77 -7.42 -11.94
C ILE A 414 3.47 -7.08 -12.69
N ASP A 415 2.32 -7.31 -12.04
CA ASP A 415 0.98 -6.99 -12.56
C ASP A 415 0.44 -5.67 -11.96
N ALA A 416 1.01 -5.19 -10.86
CA ALA A 416 0.68 -3.89 -10.27
C ALA A 416 1.80 -3.41 -9.34
N ILE A 417 1.94 -2.10 -9.19
CA ILE A 417 2.88 -1.47 -8.26
C ILE A 417 2.17 -0.38 -7.46
N ASP A 418 2.73 -0.04 -6.32
CA ASP A 418 2.52 1.25 -5.67
C ASP A 418 3.86 1.65 -5.02
N VAL A 419 4.42 2.76 -5.49
CA VAL A 419 5.70 3.29 -5.04
C VAL A 419 5.41 4.35 -4.01
N VAL A 420 5.11 3.90 -2.79
CA VAL A 420 4.87 4.80 -1.67
C VAL A 420 5.97 5.88 -1.60
N ASN A 421 5.61 7.17 -1.74
CA ASN A 421 6.53 8.31 -1.87
C ASN A 421 6.45 9.35 -0.74
#